data_AF-A0A0L8L5D7-F1
#
_entry.id   AF-A0A0L8L5D7-F1
#
_cell.length_a   1.000
_cell.length_b   1.000
_cell.length_c   1.000
_cell.angle_alpha   90.00
_cell.angle_beta   90.00
_cell.angle_gamma   90.00
#
_symmetry.space_group_name_H-M   'P 1'
#
loop_
_entity.id
_entity.type
_entity.pdbx_description
1 polymer ?
#
loop_
_entity_poly.entity_id
_entity_poly.type
_entity_poly.pdbx_seq_one_letter_code
_entity_poly.pdbx_strand_id
1 'polypeptide(L)'
;MSTSKPALAVHRDLAWALKQQAKRTGEESPSVRGSDWRTATVTAVNGDGTVAADGIPSIRCMETYVLPAVGDVIVIDQNSMGNWLAWGRTATSGQGWTPLTLAAGFQNPGHGYTASYLREGRRIWLRGRIGPTAGTIADGATILTLPAAIRPSETVAWAVVRDATVVPAVLRLEIVTTGVLRTFQSSNLPTWVGLDGISYTI
;
A
#
# COMPACT_ATOMS: atom_id res chain seq x y z
N MET A 1 -19.47 64.96 21.14
CA MET A 1 -18.26 65.18 21.96
C MET A 1 -17.39 63.93 21.87
N SER A 2 -16.28 64.00 21.14
CA SER A 2 -15.30 62.90 21.08
C SER A 2 -14.31 63.10 22.23
N THR A 3 -14.43 62.29 23.28
CA THR A 3 -13.47 62.25 24.38
C THR A 3 -12.20 61.59 23.89
N SER A 4 -11.16 62.40 23.66
CA SER A 4 -9.84 61.89 23.29
C SER A 4 -9.35 60.89 24.34
N LYS A 5 -9.04 59.66 23.92
CA LYS A 5 -8.48 58.64 24.81
C LYS A 5 -7.20 59.17 25.49
N PRO A 6 -6.97 58.88 26.78
CA PRO A 6 -5.71 59.21 27.45
C PRO A 6 -4.53 58.59 26.70
N ALA A 7 -3.40 59.30 26.58
CA ALA A 7 -2.23 58.85 25.79
C ALA A 7 -1.74 57.44 26.16
N LEU A 8 -1.73 57.10 27.45
CA LEU A 8 -1.37 55.76 27.95
C LEU A 8 -2.30 54.65 27.43
N ALA A 9 -3.59 54.94 27.24
CA ALA A 9 -4.55 53.98 26.69
C ALA A 9 -4.28 53.71 25.21
N VAL A 10 -3.85 54.73 24.44
CA VAL A 10 -3.48 54.59 23.03
C VAL A 10 -2.23 53.70 22.87
N HIS A 11 -1.20 53.90 23.71
CA HIS A 11 0.01 53.07 23.67
C HIS A 11 -0.26 51.60 24.04
N ARG A 12 -1.15 51.35 25.00
CA ARG A 12 -1.53 49.97 25.39
C ARG A 12 -2.32 49.28 24.28
N ASP A 13 -3.27 49.97 23.66
CA ASP A 13 -4.07 49.44 22.55
C ASP A 13 -3.17 49.12 21.34
N LEU A 14 -2.20 49.99 21.02
CA LEU A 14 -1.22 49.76 19.96
C LEU A 14 -0.31 48.55 20.27
N ALA A 15 0.25 48.48 21.48
CA ALA A 15 1.11 47.37 21.89
C ALA A 15 0.35 46.03 21.83
N TRP A 16 -0.93 46.02 22.23
CA TRP A 16 -1.78 44.84 22.11
C TRP A 16 -2.04 44.47 20.66
N ALA A 17 -2.37 45.45 19.80
CA ALA A 17 -2.60 45.22 18.38
C ALA A 17 -1.35 44.66 17.68
N LEU A 18 -0.16 45.21 17.97
CA LEU A 18 1.12 44.71 17.46
C LEU A 18 1.41 43.28 17.94
N LYS A 19 1.14 42.97 19.21
CA LYS A 19 1.27 41.60 19.73
C LYS A 19 0.34 40.63 19.01
N GLN A 20 -0.91 41.00 18.76
CA GLN A 20 -1.87 40.16 18.02
C GLN A 20 -1.50 40.00 16.55
N GLN A 21 -0.98 41.05 15.91
CA GLN A 21 -0.50 40.98 14.53
C GLN A 21 0.74 40.09 14.43
N ALA A 22 1.72 40.25 15.32
CA ALA A 22 2.91 39.42 15.35
C ALA A 22 2.57 37.94 15.59
N LYS A 23 1.63 37.65 16.51
CA LYS A 23 1.14 36.30 16.76
C LYS A 23 0.51 35.68 15.50
N ARG A 24 -0.47 36.36 14.88
CA ARG A 24 -1.12 35.88 13.65
C ARG A 24 -0.13 35.66 12.51
N THR A 25 0.75 36.63 12.30
CA THR A 25 1.80 36.53 11.27
C THR A 25 2.71 35.33 11.53
N GLY A 26 3.08 35.07 12.79
CA GLY A 26 3.90 33.93 13.17
C GLY A 26 3.20 32.59 12.98
N GLU A 27 1.91 32.49 13.32
CA GLU A 27 1.09 31.29 13.14
C GLU A 27 0.83 30.97 11.66
N GLU A 28 0.70 31.99 10.81
CA GLU A 28 0.44 31.85 9.37
C GLU A 28 1.71 31.72 8.53
N SER A 29 2.88 32.12 9.02
CA SER A 29 4.15 32.08 8.27
C SER A 29 4.90 30.77 8.51
N PRO A 30 5.03 29.86 7.51
CA PRO A 30 5.76 28.60 7.66
C PRO A 30 7.21 28.78 8.13
N SER A 31 7.88 29.85 7.68
CA SER A 31 9.25 30.18 8.08
C SER A 31 9.38 30.57 9.55
N VAL A 32 8.28 30.92 10.23
CA VAL A 32 8.24 31.33 11.65
C VAL A 32 7.71 30.21 12.55
N ARG A 33 6.62 29.53 12.16
CA ARG A 33 6.04 28.43 12.94
C ARG A 33 6.89 27.15 12.93
N GLY A 34 7.76 27.00 11.93
CA GLY A 34 8.61 25.81 11.76
C GLY A 34 7.92 24.71 10.93
N SER A 35 8.34 23.46 11.16
CA SER A 35 7.79 22.29 10.45
C SER A 35 6.34 22.04 10.85
N ASP A 36 5.46 21.83 9.86
CA ASP A 36 4.07 21.46 10.08
C ASP A 36 3.83 20.04 9.57
N TRP A 37 3.53 19.11 10.49
CA TRP A 37 3.20 17.74 10.15
C TRP A 37 1.70 17.50 10.32
N ARG A 38 1.11 16.80 9.35
CA ARG A 38 -0.30 16.41 9.38
C ARG A 38 -0.53 15.14 8.59
N THR A 39 -1.69 14.52 8.81
CA THR A 39 -2.13 13.39 7.98
C THR A 39 -2.88 13.90 6.75
N ALA A 40 -2.71 13.20 5.64
CA ALA A 40 -3.42 13.49 4.40
C ALA A 40 -3.73 12.20 3.64
N THR A 41 -4.81 12.20 2.85
CA THR A 41 -5.13 11.09 1.95
C THR A 41 -4.62 11.38 0.55
N VAL A 42 -3.87 10.44 -0.02
CA VAL A 42 -3.35 10.55 -1.40
C VAL A 42 -4.52 10.53 -2.39
N THR A 43 -4.60 11.57 -3.22
CA THR A 43 -5.62 11.71 -4.28
C THR A 43 -5.07 11.44 -5.67
N ALA A 44 -3.76 11.58 -5.88
CA ALA A 44 -3.08 11.20 -7.12
C ALA A 44 -1.64 10.73 -6.86
N VAL A 45 -1.14 9.84 -7.72
CA VAL A 45 0.25 9.41 -7.76
C VAL A 45 0.87 9.91 -9.06
N ASN A 46 1.91 10.73 -8.95
CA ASN A 46 2.59 11.30 -10.10
C ASN A 46 3.75 10.39 -10.54
N GLY A 47 4.07 10.40 -11.83
CA GLY A 47 5.14 9.57 -12.40
C GLY A 47 6.56 9.99 -12.03
N ASP A 48 6.73 11.06 -11.24
CA ASP A 48 8.00 11.70 -10.90
C ASP A 48 8.43 11.47 -9.44
N GLY A 49 7.81 10.51 -8.75
CA GLY A 49 8.07 10.22 -7.34
C GLY A 49 7.40 11.20 -6.37
N THR A 50 6.34 11.89 -6.81
CA THR A 50 5.51 12.74 -5.95
C THR A 50 4.07 12.22 -5.89
N VAL A 51 3.32 12.70 -4.89
CA VAL A 51 1.88 12.46 -4.74
C VAL A 51 1.13 13.76 -4.57
N ALA A 52 -0.16 13.78 -4.92
CA ALA A 52 -1.07 14.84 -4.54
C ALA A 52 -1.89 14.43 -3.31
N ALA A 53 -2.03 15.32 -2.33
CA ALA A 53 -2.85 15.10 -1.13
C ALA A 53 -3.21 16.44 -0.47
N ASP A 54 -4.37 16.53 0.17
CA ASP A 54 -4.83 17.73 0.91
C ASP A 54 -4.72 19.05 0.11
N GLY A 55 -5.08 19.00 -1.18
CA GLY A 55 -4.99 20.15 -2.09
C GLY A 55 -3.58 20.52 -2.55
N ILE A 56 -2.54 19.82 -2.09
CA ILE A 56 -1.15 20.02 -2.52
C ILE A 56 -0.88 19.10 -3.72
N PRO A 57 -0.49 19.64 -4.89
CA PRO A 57 -0.39 18.84 -6.12
C PRO A 57 0.88 17.98 -6.22
N SER A 58 1.93 18.31 -5.48
CA SER A 58 3.24 17.66 -5.57
C SER A 58 3.95 17.62 -4.22
N ILE A 59 3.78 16.50 -3.52
CA ILE A 59 4.46 16.17 -2.26
C ILE A 59 5.51 15.11 -2.56
N ARG A 60 6.79 15.37 -2.23
CA ARG A 60 7.89 14.46 -2.51
C ARG A 60 7.81 13.23 -1.61
N CYS A 61 7.77 12.04 -2.19
CA CYS A 61 7.80 10.81 -1.40
C CYS A 61 9.21 10.56 -0.88
N MET A 62 9.31 10.16 0.40
CA MET A 62 10.55 9.62 0.96
C MET A 62 10.86 8.27 0.31
N GLU A 63 12.14 7.89 0.27
CA GLU A 63 12.57 6.58 -0.27
C GLU A 63 11.88 5.40 0.44
N THR A 64 11.54 5.55 1.71
CA THR A 64 10.80 4.57 2.51
C THR A 64 9.34 4.41 2.07
N TYR A 65 8.76 5.40 1.41
CA TYR A 65 7.40 5.34 0.90
C TYR A 65 7.37 4.81 -0.54
N VAL A 66 7.85 3.58 -0.69
CA VAL A 66 7.84 2.89 -1.97
C VAL A 66 6.41 2.54 -2.38
N LEU A 67 6.12 2.73 -3.67
CA LEU A 67 4.85 2.39 -4.31
C LEU A 67 3.64 3.14 -3.69
N PRO A 68 3.58 4.48 -3.75
CA PRO A 68 2.40 5.23 -3.33
C PRO A 68 1.15 4.83 -4.10
N ALA A 69 -0.02 4.96 -3.48
CA ALA A 69 -1.32 4.65 -4.07
C ALA A 69 -2.37 5.69 -3.66
N VAL A 70 -3.33 5.94 -4.56
CA VAL A 70 -4.54 6.71 -4.22
C VAL A 70 -5.29 6.01 -3.08
N GLY A 71 -5.72 6.79 -2.08
CA GLY A 71 -6.38 6.31 -0.87
C GLY A 71 -5.43 6.00 0.30
N ASP A 72 -4.11 6.05 0.10
CA ASP A 72 -3.16 5.94 1.21
C ASP A 72 -3.34 7.12 2.18
N VAL A 73 -3.45 6.82 3.48
CA VAL A 73 -3.35 7.83 4.55
C VAL A 73 -1.89 7.95 4.94
N ILE A 74 -1.30 9.12 4.68
CA ILE A 74 0.12 9.39 4.84
C ILE A 74 0.38 10.52 5.83
N VAL A 75 1.56 10.53 6.43
CA VAL A 75 2.07 11.72 7.13
C VAL A 75 2.79 12.60 6.11
N ILE A 76 2.37 13.86 6.03
CA ILE A 76 3.02 14.90 5.25
C ILE A 76 3.64 15.94 6.20
N ASP A 77 4.79 16.46 5.82
CA ASP A 77 5.52 17.48 6.58
C ASP A 77 5.93 18.61 5.65
N GLN A 78 5.73 19.85 6.08
CA GLN A 78 6.15 21.05 5.38
C GLN A 78 7.36 21.66 6.07
N ASN A 79 8.47 21.80 5.36
CA ASN A 79 9.63 22.50 5.91
C ASN A 79 9.45 24.04 5.90
N SER A 80 10.38 24.76 6.53
CA SER A 80 10.35 26.23 6.60
C SER A 80 10.49 26.96 5.25
N MET A 81 10.91 26.25 4.20
CA MET A 81 10.97 26.74 2.82
C MET A 81 9.68 26.45 2.04
N GLY A 82 8.68 25.82 2.66
CA GLY A 82 7.40 25.49 2.05
C GLY A 82 7.38 24.19 1.26
N ASN A 83 8.50 23.43 1.22
CA ASN A 83 8.56 22.15 0.53
C ASN A 83 7.82 21.07 1.33
N TRP A 84 7.09 20.22 0.62
CA TRP A 84 6.32 19.12 1.22
C TRP A 84 7.00 17.77 1.02
N LEU A 85 7.12 17.01 2.10
CA LEU A 85 7.61 15.64 2.13
C LEU A 85 6.49 14.70 2.59
N ALA A 86 6.39 13.53 1.97
CA ALA A 86 5.51 12.43 2.38
C ALA A 86 6.36 11.33 3.02
N TRP A 87 6.23 11.18 4.34
CA TRP A 87 6.99 10.21 5.13
C TRP A 87 6.59 8.76 4.85
N GLY A 88 5.31 8.55 4.51
CA GLY A 88 4.75 7.26 4.18
C GLY A 88 3.42 7.01 4.87
N ARG A 89 2.91 5.79 4.67
CA ARG A 89 1.61 5.36 5.20
C ARG A 89 1.63 5.32 6.72
N THR A 90 0.58 5.82 7.35
CA THR A 90 0.31 5.47 8.75
C THR A 90 -0.08 4.00 8.82
N ALA A 91 0.43 3.27 9.80
CA ALA A 91 0.04 1.88 10.01
C ALA A 91 -1.48 1.82 10.25
N THR A 92 -2.20 1.17 9.35
CA THR A 92 -3.48 0.55 9.71
C THR A 92 -3.16 -0.75 10.43
N SER A 93 -3.99 -1.20 11.38
CA SER A 93 -3.82 -2.50 12.05
C SER A 93 -3.33 -3.54 11.03
N GLY A 94 -2.21 -4.21 11.35
CA GLY A 94 -1.49 -5.05 10.40
C GLY A 94 -2.47 -5.96 9.67
N GLN A 95 -2.54 -5.85 8.34
CA GLN A 95 -3.45 -6.68 7.58
C GLN A 95 -3.04 -8.13 7.84
N GLY A 96 -3.94 -8.90 8.44
CA GLY A 96 -3.73 -10.32 8.60
C GLY A 96 -3.71 -11.01 7.24
N TRP A 97 -3.20 -12.23 7.22
CA TRP A 97 -3.37 -13.11 6.08
C TRP A 97 -4.86 -13.34 5.83
N THR A 98 -5.32 -13.00 4.63
CA THR A 98 -6.71 -13.17 4.19
C THR A 98 -6.82 -14.48 3.38
N PRO A 99 -7.74 -15.40 3.75
CA PRO A 99 -7.91 -16.65 3.01
C PRO A 99 -8.31 -16.43 1.55
N LEU A 100 -7.79 -17.26 0.66
CA LEU A 100 -8.19 -17.30 -0.75
C LEU A 100 -9.29 -18.33 -0.96
N THR A 101 -10.28 -17.98 -1.79
CA THR A 101 -11.30 -18.93 -2.26
C THR A 101 -10.73 -19.79 -3.37
N LEU A 102 -10.67 -21.10 -3.15
CA LEU A 102 -10.21 -22.07 -4.13
C LEU A 102 -11.32 -22.42 -5.14
N ALA A 103 -10.93 -22.79 -6.36
CA ALA A 103 -11.86 -23.32 -7.34
C ALA A 103 -12.46 -24.66 -6.88
N ALA A 104 -13.64 -25.02 -7.40
CA ALA A 104 -14.28 -26.28 -7.09
C ALA A 104 -13.35 -27.46 -7.41
N GLY A 105 -13.28 -28.44 -6.50
CA GLY A 105 -12.39 -29.60 -6.64
C GLY A 105 -10.96 -29.36 -6.13
N PHE A 106 -10.64 -28.17 -5.61
CA PHE A 106 -9.37 -27.89 -4.93
C PHE A 106 -9.54 -27.69 -3.42
N GLN A 107 -8.51 -28.02 -2.66
CA GLN A 107 -8.47 -27.94 -1.21
C GLN A 107 -7.06 -27.62 -0.70
N ASN A 108 -6.94 -27.37 0.60
CA ASN A 108 -5.66 -27.29 1.29
C ASN A 108 -5.29 -28.71 1.77
N PRO A 109 -4.33 -29.41 1.15
CA PRO A 109 -4.08 -30.85 1.37
C PRO A 109 -3.32 -31.15 2.68
N GLY A 110 -3.32 -30.22 3.65
CA GLY A 110 -2.57 -30.33 4.90
C GLY A 110 -1.06 -30.06 4.80
N HIS A 111 -0.38 -30.09 5.94
CA HIS A 111 1.08 -29.84 6.08
C HIS A 111 1.57 -28.51 5.48
N GLY A 112 0.75 -27.46 5.58
CA GLY A 112 1.07 -26.10 5.16
C GLY A 112 0.02 -25.11 5.68
N TYR A 113 0.21 -23.82 5.42
CA TYR A 113 -0.82 -22.82 5.70
C TYR A 113 -2.01 -22.96 4.74
N THR A 114 -3.20 -22.55 5.19
CA THR A 114 -4.33 -22.28 4.30
C THR A 114 -3.91 -21.27 3.24
N ALA A 115 -4.24 -21.54 1.98
CA ALA A 115 -4.01 -20.62 0.87
C ALA A 115 -4.55 -19.24 1.22
N SER A 116 -3.66 -18.27 1.31
CA SER A 116 -3.97 -16.92 1.78
C SER A 116 -3.11 -15.90 1.06
N TYR A 117 -3.55 -14.65 1.07
CA TYR A 117 -2.75 -13.51 0.65
C TYR A 117 -2.54 -12.52 1.80
N LEU A 118 -1.44 -11.78 1.73
CA LEU A 118 -1.15 -10.63 2.57
C LEU A 118 -0.90 -9.44 1.65
N ARG A 119 -1.52 -8.31 1.97
CA ARG A 119 -1.31 -7.05 1.25
C ARG A 119 -0.51 -6.08 2.12
N GLU A 120 0.66 -5.69 1.62
CA GLU A 120 1.53 -4.68 2.21
C GLU A 120 1.65 -3.51 1.23
N GLY A 121 0.74 -2.53 1.37
CA GLY A 121 0.60 -1.45 0.39
C GLY A 121 0.18 -1.99 -0.99
N ARG A 122 1.07 -1.88 -1.98
CA ARG A 122 0.89 -2.42 -3.34
C ARG A 122 1.53 -3.81 -3.53
N ARG A 123 2.34 -4.28 -2.58
CA ARG A 123 2.93 -5.62 -2.61
C ARG A 123 1.90 -6.63 -2.13
N ILE A 124 1.75 -7.71 -2.88
CA ILE A 124 0.96 -8.88 -2.51
C ILE A 124 1.91 -10.04 -2.27
N TRP A 125 1.71 -10.73 -1.16
CA TRP A 125 2.36 -12.00 -0.83
C TRP A 125 1.32 -13.09 -0.83
N LEU A 126 1.64 -14.24 -1.41
CA LEU A 126 0.84 -15.45 -1.27
C LEU A 126 1.56 -16.47 -0.39
N ARG A 127 0.77 -17.35 0.22
CA ARG A 127 1.28 -18.48 1.00
C ARG A 127 0.33 -19.67 0.91
N GLY A 128 0.82 -20.79 1.38
CA GLY A 128 0.02 -21.98 1.61
C GLY A 128 0.14 -22.99 0.48
N ARG A 129 -0.59 -24.09 0.65
CA ARG A 129 -0.48 -25.27 -0.20
C ARG A 129 -1.84 -25.62 -0.77
N ILE A 130 -1.89 -25.88 -2.06
CA ILE A 130 -3.13 -26.23 -2.77
C ILE A 130 -2.94 -27.54 -3.52
N GLY A 131 -3.95 -28.41 -3.45
CA GLY A 131 -4.04 -29.65 -4.22
C GLY A 131 -5.49 -29.94 -4.59
N PRO A 132 -5.74 -30.84 -5.54
CA PRO A 132 -7.09 -31.27 -5.86
C PRO A 132 -7.65 -32.15 -4.73
N THR A 133 -8.96 -32.34 -4.70
CA THR A 133 -9.60 -33.29 -3.79
C THR A 133 -9.23 -34.74 -4.09
N ALA A 134 -8.92 -35.04 -5.36
CA ALA A 134 -8.37 -36.30 -5.82
C ALA A 134 -7.54 -36.12 -7.10
N GLY A 135 -6.56 -37.00 -7.33
CA GLY A 135 -5.77 -37.03 -8.56
C GLY A 135 -4.69 -35.95 -8.65
N THR A 136 -4.45 -35.44 -9.86
CA THR A 136 -3.41 -34.46 -10.18
C THR A 136 -4.00 -33.17 -10.73
N ILE A 137 -3.28 -32.06 -10.58
CA ILE A 137 -3.62 -30.75 -11.15
C ILE A 137 -3.29 -30.79 -12.65
N ALA A 138 -4.31 -30.75 -13.51
CA ALA A 138 -4.12 -30.69 -14.95
C ALA A 138 -3.38 -29.42 -15.40
N ASP A 139 -2.73 -29.47 -16.56
CA ASP A 139 -2.13 -28.29 -17.18
C ASP A 139 -3.18 -27.21 -17.44
N GLY A 140 -2.86 -25.95 -17.14
CA GLY A 140 -3.79 -24.83 -17.32
C GLY A 140 -5.02 -24.85 -16.40
N ALA A 141 -5.10 -25.77 -15.42
CA ALA A 141 -6.22 -25.83 -14.49
C ALA A 141 -6.34 -24.52 -13.70
N THR A 142 -7.57 -24.00 -13.58
CA THR A 142 -7.86 -22.85 -12.72
C THR A 142 -7.90 -23.32 -11.27
N ILE A 143 -6.84 -23.01 -10.52
CA ILE A 143 -6.70 -23.41 -9.11
C ILE A 143 -7.53 -22.48 -8.21
N LEU A 144 -7.47 -21.18 -8.50
CA LEU A 144 -8.25 -20.14 -7.83
C LEU A 144 -8.35 -18.91 -8.73
N THR A 145 -9.23 -17.98 -8.37
CA THR A 145 -9.27 -16.64 -8.95
C THR A 145 -9.04 -15.62 -7.84
N LEU A 146 -8.04 -14.76 -8.02
CA LEU A 146 -7.75 -13.69 -7.08
C LEU A 146 -8.88 -12.65 -7.04
N PRO A 147 -9.20 -12.11 -5.85
CA PRO A 147 -10.05 -10.94 -5.71
C PRO A 147 -9.57 -9.79 -6.60
N ALA A 148 -10.51 -9.04 -7.19
CA ALA A 148 -10.21 -7.95 -8.11
C ALA A 148 -9.21 -6.93 -7.54
N ALA A 149 -9.29 -6.67 -6.22
CA ALA A 149 -8.43 -5.72 -5.52
C ALA A 149 -6.95 -6.13 -5.43
N ILE A 150 -6.60 -7.37 -5.79
CA ILE A 150 -5.22 -7.88 -5.73
C ILE A 150 -4.77 -8.52 -7.06
N ARG A 151 -5.43 -8.25 -8.18
CA ARG A 151 -5.01 -8.81 -9.48
C ARG A 151 -3.78 -8.07 -10.02
N PRO A 152 -2.80 -8.78 -10.60
CA PRO A 152 -1.68 -8.12 -11.25
C PRO A 152 -2.14 -7.42 -12.54
N SER A 153 -1.48 -6.32 -12.91
CA SER A 153 -1.75 -5.60 -14.16
C SER A 153 -1.26 -6.35 -15.40
N GLU A 154 -0.30 -7.26 -15.21
CA GLU A 154 0.31 -8.07 -16.26
C GLU A 154 0.31 -9.55 -15.85
N THR A 155 0.46 -10.44 -16.83
CA THR A 155 0.66 -11.85 -16.51
C THR A 155 2.04 -12.05 -15.87
N VAL A 156 2.06 -12.70 -14.72
CA VAL A 156 3.25 -12.90 -13.90
C VAL A 156 3.40 -14.38 -13.57
N ALA A 157 4.64 -14.86 -13.47
CA ALA A 157 4.94 -16.28 -13.31
C ALA A 157 6.07 -16.51 -12.31
N TRP A 158 6.00 -17.64 -11.60
CA TRP A 158 6.99 -18.05 -10.61
C TRP A 158 7.32 -19.52 -10.76
N ALA A 159 8.58 -19.86 -10.50
CA ALA A 159 8.95 -21.22 -10.15
C ALA A 159 8.51 -21.48 -8.70
N VAL A 160 7.73 -22.53 -8.51
CA VAL A 160 7.18 -22.90 -7.20
C VAL A 160 7.46 -24.35 -6.87
N VAL A 161 7.44 -24.67 -5.58
CA VAL A 161 7.58 -26.04 -5.10
C VAL A 161 6.33 -26.87 -5.39
N ARG A 162 6.54 -28.16 -5.64
CA ARG A 162 5.52 -29.20 -5.89
C ARG A 162 5.96 -30.52 -5.24
N ASP A 163 5.24 -31.61 -5.49
CA ASP A 163 5.51 -32.95 -4.95
C ASP A 163 7.00 -33.29 -4.82
N ALA A 164 7.43 -33.63 -3.60
CA ALA A 164 8.82 -34.00 -3.32
C ALA A 164 9.25 -35.31 -3.99
N THR A 165 8.29 -36.09 -4.52
CA THR A 165 8.52 -37.37 -5.19
C THR A 165 8.92 -37.22 -6.66
N VAL A 166 8.90 -36.00 -7.22
CA VAL A 166 9.33 -35.69 -8.59
C VAL A 166 10.54 -34.75 -8.53
N VAL A 167 11.62 -35.05 -9.27
CA VAL A 167 12.84 -34.22 -9.31
C VAL A 167 13.04 -33.64 -10.73
N PRO A 168 13.20 -32.31 -10.88
CA PRO A 168 13.16 -31.31 -9.82
C PRO A 168 11.74 -31.09 -9.31
N ALA A 169 11.58 -30.90 -7.99
CA ALA A 169 10.30 -30.69 -7.33
C ALA A 169 9.80 -29.25 -7.50
N VAL A 170 9.85 -28.75 -8.74
CA VAL A 170 9.46 -27.39 -9.12
C VAL A 170 8.56 -27.40 -10.35
N LEU A 171 7.66 -26.42 -10.44
CA LEU A 171 6.90 -26.13 -11.65
C LEU A 171 6.63 -24.63 -11.77
N ARG A 172 6.10 -24.21 -12.92
CA ARG A 172 5.67 -22.83 -13.15
C ARG A 172 4.20 -22.65 -12.78
N LEU A 173 3.93 -21.70 -11.89
CA LEU A 173 2.59 -21.12 -11.70
C LEU A 173 2.52 -19.77 -12.39
N GLU A 174 1.37 -19.47 -12.98
CA GLU A 174 1.06 -18.18 -13.58
C GLU A 174 -0.16 -17.57 -12.94
N ILE A 175 -0.13 -16.25 -12.76
CA ILE A 175 -1.31 -15.44 -12.46
C ILE A 175 -1.52 -14.53 -13.67
N VAL A 176 -2.62 -14.74 -14.39
CA VAL A 176 -2.99 -13.88 -15.52
C VAL A 176 -3.74 -12.64 -15.02
N THR A 177 -3.90 -11.63 -15.88
CA THR A 177 -4.52 -10.33 -15.54
C THR A 177 -5.97 -10.43 -15.02
N THR A 178 -6.69 -11.50 -15.37
CA THR A 178 -8.03 -11.80 -14.82
C THR A 178 -7.99 -12.33 -13.38
N GLY A 179 -6.79 -12.55 -12.81
CA GLY A 179 -6.57 -13.09 -11.47
C GLY A 179 -6.56 -14.61 -11.40
N VAL A 180 -6.71 -15.32 -12.52
CA VAL A 180 -6.66 -16.79 -12.53
C VAL A 180 -5.24 -17.26 -12.24
N LEU A 181 -5.10 -18.06 -11.17
CA LEU A 181 -3.88 -18.81 -10.87
C LEU A 181 -3.97 -20.18 -11.56
N ARG A 182 -2.97 -20.51 -12.38
CA ARG A 182 -2.91 -21.78 -13.13
C ARG A 182 -1.52 -22.38 -13.15
N THR A 183 -1.46 -23.70 -13.33
CA THR A 183 -0.24 -24.43 -13.66
C THR A 183 0.14 -24.27 -15.12
N PHE A 184 1.44 -24.38 -15.39
CA PHE A 184 1.99 -24.54 -16.73
C PHE A 184 2.93 -25.76 -16.73
N GLN A 185 2.34 -26.96 -16.83
CA GLN A 185 3.01 -28.25 -16.72
C GLN A 185 2.22 -29.32 -17.48
N SER A 186 2.77 -29.85 -18.58
CA SER A 186 2.07 -30.81 -19.45
C SER A 186 2.38 -32.30 -19.16
N SER A 187 3.40 -32.59 -18.35
CA SER A 187 3.76 -33.96 -17.94
C SER A 187 4.05 -34.03 -16.44
N ASN A 188 4.03 -35.24 -15.86
CA ASN A 188 4.24 -35.44 -14.42
C ASN A 188 3.38 -34.46 -13.61
N LEU A 189 2.06 -34.46 -13.81
CA LEU A 189 1.18 -33.47 -13.21
C LEU A 189 1.26 -33.50 -11.67
N PRO A 190 1.24 -32.36 -10.99
CA PRO A 190 1.44 -32.32 -9.55
C PRO A 190 0.20 -32.76 -8.77
N THR A 191 0.38 -33.32 -7.58
CA THR A 191 -0.74 -33.53 -6.64
C THR A 191 -0.90 -32.36 -5.67
N TRP A 192 0.10 -31.49 -5.58
CA TRP A 192 0.00 -30.21 -4.88
C TRP A 192 1.04 -29.20 -5.37
N VAL A 193 0.76 -27.92 -5.10
CA VAL A 193 1.68 -26.79 -5.33
C VAL A 193 1.74 -25.89 -4.10
N GLY A 194 2.93 -25.33 -3.84
CA GLY A 194 3.14 -24.30 -2.82
C GLY A 194 3.00 -22.90 -3.42
N LEU A 195 2.43 -21.98 -2.65
CA LEU A 195 2.37 -20.56 -3.00
C LEU A 195 3.42 -19.73 -2.25
N ASP A 196 4.14 -20.35 -1.31
CA ASP A 196 5.12 -19.66 -0.47
C ASP A 196 6.23 -19.04 -1.35
N GLY A 197 6.47 -17.75 -1.17
CA GLY A 197 7.45 -16.97 -1.95
C GLY A 197 6.88 -16.30 -3.20
N ILE A 198 5.63 -16.58 -3.60
CA ILE A 198 4.96 -15.80 -4.65
C ILE A 198 4.69 -14.40 -4.12
N SER A 199 5.20 -13.40 -4.83
CA SER A 199 4.89 -12.01 -4.55
C SER A 199 5.00 -11.12 -5.77
N TYR A 200 4.10 -10.16 -5.88
CA TYR A 200 4.01 -9.21 -6.98
C TYR A 200 3.48 -7.87 -6.49
N THR A 201 3.55 -6.89 -7.39
CA THR A 201 2.99 -5.56 -7.17
C THR A 201 1.75 -5.40 -8.05
N ILE A 202 0.66 -4.92 -7.47
CA ILE A 202 -0.53 -4.40 -8.19
C ILE A 202 -0.39 -2.92 -8.41
#